data_AF-A0A1G9SXQ6-F1
#
_entry.id   AF-A0A1G9SXQ6-F1
#
_cell.length_a   1.000
_cell.length_b   1.000
_cell.length_c   1.000
_cell.angle_alpha   90.00
_cell.angle_beta   90.00
_cell.angle_gamma   90.00
#
_symmetry.space_group_name_H-M   'P 1'
#
loop_
_entity.id
_entity.type
_entity.pdbx_description
1 polymer ?
#
loop_
_entity_poly.entity_id
_entity_poly.type
_entity_poly.pdbx_seq_one_letter_code
_entity_poly.pdbx_strand_id
1 'polypeptide(L)'
;MVMWGACAAYVCRWGVDAFAPRMPQRYIGSLADDALFSIHIEGAQRLRPGLQIDITGTEGVLRVTNARAYENVQDNTVWGMNGTSEVLEELPVPVQYRFLADAELDASTSGTAYLYAALAEDLRTGTHVVPDGPPTHRRMAGYRARSGVSPAGALARREIMAA
;
A
#
# COMPACT_ATOMS: atom_id res chain seq x y z
N MET A 1 1.72 20.86 8.96
CA MET A 1 0.51 21.10 9.77
C MET A 1 -0.67 21.76 9.00
N VAL A 2 -0.52 22.15 7.72
CA VAL A 2 -1.61 22.84 6.96
C VAL A 2 -2.47 21.87 6.12
N MET A 3 -1.95 20.70 5.75
CA MET A 3 -2.64 19.70 4.92
C MET A 3 -3.81 18.98 5.66
N TRP A 4 -3.72 18.86 6.99
CA TRP A 4 -4.74 18.22 7.82
C TRP A 4 -6.02 19.07 7.96
N GLY A 5 -5.89 20.41 8.00
CA GLY A 5 -7.04 21.31 8.07
C GLY A 5 -7.91 21.26 6.83
N ALA A 6 -7.31 21.12 5.65
CA ALA A 6 -8.04 20.98 4.39
C ALA A 6 -8.76 19.62 4.29
N CYS A 7 -8.12 18.53 4.70
CA CYS A 7 -8.73 17.20 4.66
C CYS A 7 -9.92 17.09 5.63
N ALA A 8 -9.76 17.58 6.87
CA ALA A 8 -10.84 17.63 7.85
C ALA A 8 -12.00 18.55 7.41
N ALA A 9 -11.71 19.70 6.81
CA ALA A 9 -12.73 20.62 6.31
C ALA A 9 -13.53 20.03 5.12
N TYR A 10 -12.91 19.22 4.26
CA TYR A 10 -13.61 18.50 3.19
C TYR A 10 -14.49 17.37 3.76
N VAL A 11 -14.03 16.61 4.75
CA VAL A 11 -14.86 15.57 5.38
C VAL A 11 -16.09 16.17 6.09
N CYS A 12 -15.94 17.30 6.76
CA CYS A 12 -17.06 17.98 7.43
C CYS A 12 -18.03 18.67 6.47
N ARG A 13 -17.56 19.20 5.32
CA ARG A 13 -18.41 19.96 4.38
C ARG A 13 -19.28 19.09 3.47
N TRP A 14 -18.86 17.86 3.20
CA TRP A 14 -19.56 16.97 2.26
C TRP A 14 -20.40 15.90 2.95
N GLY A 15 -20.30 15.77 4.28
CA GLY A 15 -20.97 14.73 5.05
C GLY A 15 -20.35 13.35 4.78
N VAL A 16 -20.24 12.51 5.81
CA VAL A 16 -19.76 11.12 5.67
C VAL A 16 -20.61 10.31 4.67
N ASP A 17 -21.86 10.73 4.46
CA ASP A 17 -22.80 10.11 3.53
C ASP A 17 -22.41 10.29 2.04
N ALA A 18 -21.68 11.36 1.68
CA ALA A 18 -21.23 11.58 0.30
C ALA A 18 -20.08 10.65 -0.11
N PHE A 19 -19.41 10.01 0.83
CA PHE A 19 -18.30 9.07 0.59
C PHE A 19 -18.72 7.58 0.72
N ALA A 20 -19.95 7.30 1.13
CA ALA A 20 -20.33 6.02 1.71
C ALA A 20 -20.71 4.86 0.77
N PRO A 21 -20.76 4.97 -0.59
CA PRO A 21 -20.94 3.72 -1.34
C PRO A 21 -20.16 3.63 -2.66
N ARG A 22 -18.86 4.00 -2.76
CA ARG A 22 -18.12 3.75 -4.02
C ARG A 22 -16.64 3.36 -3.96
N MET A 23 -16.00 3.34 -2.80
CA MET A 23 -14.64 2.81 -2.72
C MET A 23 -14.70 1.30 -2.50
N PRO A 24 -14.39 0.45 -3.50
CA PRO A 24 -14.21 -0.96 -3.22
C PRO A 24 -13.05 -1.09 -2.23
N GLN A 25 -13.34 -1.64 -1.05
CA GLN A 25 -12.34 -1.91 -0.01
C GLN A 25 -11.40 -3.05 -0.40
N ARG A 26 -11.66 -3.71 -1.54
CA ARG A 26 -10.88 -4.84 -2.05
C ARG A 26 -10.72 -4.75 -3.56
N TYR A 27 -9.49 -4.95 -4.03
CA TYR A 27 -9.13 -5.06 -5.44
C TYR A 27 -8.44 -6.41 -5.65
N ILE A 28 -8.73 -7.07 -6.75
CA ILE A 28 -8.06 -8.31 -7.17
C ILE A 28 -7.81 -8.20 -8.66
N GLY A 29 -6.65 -8.64 -9.12
CA GLY A 29 -6.31 -8.63 -10.54
C GLY A 29 -5.03 -9.39 -10.83
N SER A 30 -4.55 -9.21 -12.05
CA SER A 30 -3.25 -9.69 -12.50
C SER A 30 -2.37 -8.52 -12.94
N LEU A 31 -1.06 -8.68 -12.75
CA LEU A 31 -0.01 -7.83 -13.30
C LEU A 31 0.22 -8.18 -14.78
N ALA A 32 1.10 -7.42 -15.46
CA ALA A 32 1.37 -7.58 -16.90
C ALA A 32 2.02 -8.93 -17.26
N ASP A 33 2.64 -9.59 -16.29
CA ASP A 33 3.28 -10.90 -16.34
C ASP A 33 2.38 -12.02 -15.77
N ASP A 34 1.06 -11.75 -15.66
CA ASP A 34 0.04 -12.65 -15.12
C ASP A 34 0.17 -12.99 -13.63
N ALA A 35 1.13 -12.40 -12.90
CA ALA A 35 1.20 -12.52 -11.45
C ALA A 35 -0.07 -11.95 -10.80
N LEU A 36 -0.65 -12.66 -9.82
CA LEU A 36 -1.89 -12.26 -9.16
C LEU A 36 -1.63 -11.29 -8.02
N PHE A 37 -2.53 -10.33 -7.83
CA PHE A 37 -2.52 -9.46 -6.66
C PHE A 37 -3.91 -9.35 -6.03
N SER A 38 -3.93 -9.08 -4.73
CA SER A 38 -5.12 -8.67 -3.98
C SER A 38 -4.74 -7.54 -3.04
N ILE A 39 -5.50 -6.45 -3.06
CA ILE A 39 -5.31 -5.30 -2.17
C ILE A 39 -6.57 -5.22 -1.31
N HIS A 40 -6.38 -5.18 0.01
CA HIS A 40 -7.44 -4.84 0.95
C HIS A 40 -7.10 -3.52 1.63
N ILE A 41 -7.99 -2.55 1.51
CA ILE A 41 -7.86 -1.24 2.16
C ILE A 41 -8.93 -1.19 3.23
N GLU A 42 -8.50 -0.93 4.46
CA GLU A 42 -9.40 -0.74 5.59
C GLU A 42 -9.18 0.67 6.15
N GLY A 43 -10.24 1.46 6.13
CA GLY A 43 -10.27 2.81 6.71
C GLY A 43 -11.33 2.93 7.80
N ALA A 44 -11.20 3.94 8.65
CA ALA A 44 -12.16 4.28 9.71
C ALA A 44 -12.53 3.13 10.67
N GLN A 45 -11.62 2.16 10.83
CA GLN A 45 -11.81 1.05 11.76
C GLN A 45 -11.44 1.46 13.18
N ARG A 46 -12.23 1.02 14.16
CA ARG A 46 -11.92 1.20 15.60
C ARG A 46 -10.67 0.42 15.99
N LEU A 47 -10.56 -0.81 15.48
CA LEU A 47 -9.39 -1.64 15.61
C LEU A 47 -8.51 -1.41 14.38
N ARG A 48 -7.20 -1.25 14.60
CA ARG A 48 -6.24 -0.91 13.55
C ARG A 48 -5.23 -2.06 13.43
N PRO A 49 -5.46 -3.03 12.53
CA PRO A 49 -4.54 -4.16 12.37
C PRO A 49 -3.20 -3.75 11.73
N GLY A 50 -3.15 -2.54 11.13
CA GLY A 50 -1.94 -1.94 10.61
C GLY A 50 -1.73 -2.24 9.13
N LEU A 51 -0.49 -2.47 8.74
CA LEU A 51 -0.07 -2.79 7.38
C LEU A 51 0.40 -4.24 7.32
N GLN A 52 -0.02 -4.96 6.29
CA GLN A 52 0.60 -6.21 5.87
C GLN A 52 0.71 -6.24 4.35
N ILE A 53 1.91 -6.54 3.84
CA ILE A 53 2.19 -6.76 2.42
C ILE A 53 2.85 -8.13 2.31
N ASP A 54 2.23 -9.03 1.55
CA ASP A 54 2.76 -10.36 1.28
C ASP A 54 3.16 -10.48 -0.18
N ILE A 55 4.40 -10.92 -0.41
CA ILE A 55 4.98 -11.14 -1.75
C ILE A 55 5.42 -12.59 -1.81
N THR A 56 4.75 -13.39 -2.64
CA THR A 56 5.10 -14.80 -2.85
C THR A 56 5.77 -14.96 -4.20
N GLY A 57 6.99 -15.46 -4.21
CA GLY A 57 7.75 -15.83 -5.40
C GLY A 57 8.04 -17.33 -5.44
N THR A 58 8.74 -17.76 -6.49
CA THR A 58 9.16 -19.15 -6.67
C THR A 58 10.26 -19.58 -5.69
N GLU A 59 11.05 -18.62 -5.19
CA GLU A 59 12.19 -18.89 -4.30
C GLU A 59 11.86 -18.67 -2.81
N GLY A 60 10.69 -18.12 -2.51
CA GLY A 60 10.30 -17.79 -1.14
C GLY A 60 9.14 -16.81 -1.03
N VAL A 61 8.91 -16.38 0.20
CA VAL A 61 7.88 -15.43 0.60
C VAL A 61 8.54 -14.30 1.38
N LEU A 62 8.14 -13.07 1.08
CA LEU A 62 8.42 -11.90 1.89
C LEU A 62 7.11 -11.38 2.49
N ARG A 63 7.18 -10.93 3.74
CA ARG A 63 6.09 -10.24 4.41
C ARG A 63 6.61 -8.95 5.04
N VAL A 64 5.92 -7.85 4.82
CA VAL A 64 6.20 -6.57 5.48
C VAL A 64 5.03 -6.25 6.39
N THR A 65 5.31 -5.96 7.66
CA THR A 65 4.27 -5.63 8.65
C THR A 65 4.56 -4.31 9.35
N ASN A 66 3.51 -3.62 9.74
CA ASN A 66 3.58 -2.51 10.69
C ASN A 66 2.31 -2.48 11.55
N ALA A 67 2.42 -2.09 12.81
CA ALA A 67 1.28 -1.93 13.71
C ALA A 67 0.31 -0.82 13.26
N ARG A 68 0.75 0.09 12.39
CA ARG A 68 -0.08 1.14 11.81
C ARG A 68 0.19 1.26 10.31
N ALA A 69 -0.83 1.71 9.57
CA ALA A 69 -0.67 1.99 8.13
C ALA A 69 -0.05 3.38 7.87
N TYR A 70 -0.17 4.29 8.84
CA TYR A 70 0.31 5.67 8.79
C TYR A 70 0.75 6.12 10.18
N GLU A 71 1.59 7.17 10.26
CA GLU A 71 2.09 7.75 11.52
C GLU A 71 2.85 6.72 12.37
N ASN A 72 3.66 5.92 11.68
CA ASN A 72 4.53 4.89 12.25
C ASN A 72 5.71 5.54 12.96
N VAL A 73 5.81 5.30 14.26
CA VAL A 73 7.00 5.66 15.06
C VAL A 73 8.16 4.72 14.76
N GLN A 74 7.85 3.43 14.60
CA GLN A 74 8.81 2.36 14.31
C GLN A 74 8.78 2.00 12.82
N ASP A 75 9.94 1.57 12.31
CA ASP A 75 10.05 1.10 10.94
C ASP A 75 9.26 -0.20 10.71
N ASN A 76 9.04 -0.54 9.45
CA ASN A 76 8.39 -1.79 9.09
C ASN A 76 9.28 -2.99 9.46
N THR A 77 8.66 -4.04 9.97
CA THR A 77 9.34 -5.34 10.14
C THR A 77 9.25 -6.10 8.83
N VAL A 78 10.40 -6.58 8.35
CA VAL A 78 10.49 -7.43 7.17
C VAL A 78 10.66 -8.87 7.62
N TRP A 79 9.87 -9.76 7.07
CA TRP A 79 9.91 -11.19 7.31
C TRP A 79 10.22 -11.91 6.00
N GLY A 80 10.95 -13.02 6.09
CA GLY A 80 11.31 -13.83 4.94
C GLY A 80 11.28 -15.31 5.25
N MET A 81 10.95 -16.08 4.22
CA MET A 81 11.02 -17.53 4.20
C MET A 81 11.50 -17.91 2.80
N ASN A 82 12.58 -18.69 2.70
CA ASN A 82 13.08 -19.20 1.41
C ASN A 82 12.84 -20.71 1.32
N GLY A 83 13.10 -21.33 0.16
CA GLY A 83 12.86 -22.76 -0.07
C GLY A 83 13.51 -23.78 0.88
N THR A 84 14.29 -23.34 1.87
CA THR A 84 14.84 -24.19 2.94
C THR A 84 14.22 -23.95 4.32
N SER A 85 13.47 -22.86 4.50
CA SER A 85 12.80 -22.53 5.75
C SER A 85 11.31 -22.84 5.67
N GLU A 86 10.76 -23.41 6.74
CA GLU A 86 9.32 -23.67 6.89
C GLU A 86 8.60 -22.55 7.67
N VAL A 87 9.34 -21.54 8.17
CA VAL A 87 8.83 -20.48 9.03
C VAL A 87 9.30 -19.11 8.54
N LEU A 88 8.44 -18.10 8.65
CA LEU A 88 8.82 -16.69 8.43
C LEU A 88 9.73 -16.22 9.56
N GLU A 89 10.92 -15.75 9.21
CA GLU A 89 11.90 -15.18 10.12
C GLU A 89 12.07 -13.69 9.84
N GLU A 90 12.35 -12.90 10.88
CA GLU A 90 12.63 -11.47 10.72
C GLU A 90 13.95 -11.27 9.96
N LEU A 91 13.91 -10.45 8.91
CA LEU A 91 15.07 -10.10 8.10
C LEU A 91 15.56 -8.69 8.47
N PRO A 92 16.84 -8.52 8.81
CA PRO A 92 17.39 -7.19 9.04
C PRO A 92 17.43 -6.41 7.72
N VAL A 93 17.09 -5.11 7.77
CA VAL A 93 17.24 -4.22 6.61
C VAL A 93 18.72 -3.94 6.37
N PRO A 94 19.28 -4.31 5.20
CA PRO A 94 20.71 -4.10 4.92
C PRO A 94 21.13 -2.63 4.95
N VAL A 95 22.34 -2.35 5.44
CA VAL A 95 22.86 -0.98 5.63
C VAL A 95 22.95 -0.18 4.34
N GLN A 96 23.16 -0.83 3.20
CA GLN A 96 23.19 -0.16 1.90
C GLN A 96 21.87 0.52 1.52
N TYR A 97 20.75 0.13 2.15
CA TYR A 97 19.46 0.80 1.96
C TYR A 97 19.26 1.98 2.91
N ARG A 98 20.20 2.24 3.84
CA ARG A 98 20.19 3.38 4.77
C ARG A 98 21.13 4.49 4.31
N PHE A 99 20.77 5.16 3.22
CA PHE A 99 21.61 6.18 2.58
C PHE A 99 21.36 7.62 3.07
N LEU A 100 20.33 7.84 3.88
CA LEU A 100 20.15 9.10 4.57
C LEU A 100 20.87 9.05 5.92
N ALA A 101 21.46 10.18 6.32
CA ALA A 101 21.99 10.32 7.67
C ALA A 101 20.87 10.06 8.69
N ASP A 102 21.20 9.39 9.80
CA ASP A 102 20.30 9.17 10.92
C ASP A 102 19.92 10.53 11.52
N ALA A 103 18.84 11.11 11.00
CA ALA A 103 18.15 12.20 11.64
C ALA A 103 17.22 11.59 12.70
N GLU A 104 17.06 12.25 13.85
CA GLU A 104 16.10 11.85 14.89
C GLU A 104 14.65 12.05 14.41
N LEU A 105 14.25 11.28 13.41
CA LEU A 105 12.94 11.31 12.77
C LEU A 105 12.22 9.99 13.06
N ASP A 106 10.91 10.05 13.25
CA ASP A 106 10.09 8.85 13.25
C ASP A 106 10.13 8.14 11.89
N ALA A 107 9.73 6.87 11.84
CA ALA A 107 9.82 6.07 10.62
C ALA A 107 8.97 6.61 9.46
N SER A 108 7.81 7.23 9.73
CA SER A 108 6.99 7.82 8.66
C SER A 108 7.61 9.07 8.06
N THR A 109 8.17 9.93 8.92
CA THR A 109 8.90 11.12 8.49
C THR A 109 10.18 10.72 7.75
N SER A 110 10.89 9.70 8.25
CA SER A 110 12.05 9.12 7.58
C SER A 110 11.70 8.58 6.20
N GLY A 111 10.66 7.75 6.07
CA GLY A 111 10.22 7.21 4.78
C GLY A 111 9.87 8.30 3.77
N THR A 112 9.29 9.41 4.23
CA THR A 112 9.05 10.60 3.40
C THR A 112 10.37 11.25 2.95
N ALA A 113 11.34 11.41 3.86
CA ALA A 113 12.66 11.93 3.51
C ALA A 113 13.38 11.04 2.48
N TYR A 114 13.32 9.72 2.62
CA TYR A 114 13.86 8.76 1.66
C TYR A 114 13.24 8.95 0.26
N LEU A 115 11.91 9.11 0.17
CA LEU A 115 11.22 9.37 -1.09
C LEU A 115 11.68 10.69 -1.74
N TYR A 116 11.76 11.78 -0.98
CA TYR A 116 12.17 13.07 -1.53
C TYR A 116 13.65 13.11 -1.92
N ALA A 117 14.52 12.40 -1.21
CA ALA A 117 15.92 12.27 -1.59
C ALA A 117 16.09 11.50 -2.91
N ALA A 118 15.37 10.39 -3.07
CA ALA A 118 15.36 9.63 -4.32
C ALA A 118 14.79 10.46 -5.49
N LEU A 119 13.69 11.19 -5.27
CA LEU A 119 13.11 12.08 -6.28
C LEU A 119 14.09 13.22 -6.67
N ALA A 120 14.78 13.82 -5.71
CA ALA A 120 15.76 14.86 -5.99
C ALA A 120 16.93 14.33 -6.84
N GLU A 121 17.37 13.10 -6.58
CA GLU A 121 18.41 12.44 -7.36
C GLU A 121 17.96 12.10 -8.78
N ASP A 122 16.72 11.61 -8.93
CA ASP A 122 16.08 11.39 -10.23
C ASP A 122 16.05 12.68 -11.06
N LEU A 123 15.65 13.81 -10.46
CA LEU A 123 15.64 15.12 -11.13
C LEU A 123 17.05 15.62 -11.50
N ARG A 124 18.06 15.30 -10.69
CA ARG A 124 19.44 15.75 -10.89
C ARG A 124 20.15 14.96 -11.99
N THR A 125 19.86 13.66 -12.08
CA THR A 125 20.59 12.73 -12.96
C THR A 125 19.78 12.29 -14.18
N GLY A 126 18.47 12.56 -14.20
CA GLY A 126 17.56 12.07 -15.21
C GLY A 126 17.18 10.59 -15.04
N THR A 127 17.38 10.01 -13.85
CA THR A 127 16.89 8.66 -13.52
C THR A 127 15.41 8.68 -13.15
N HIS A 128 14.80 7.49 -13.07
CA HIS A 128 13.37 7.29 -12.78
C HIS A 128 13.20 6.12 -11.80
N VAL A 129 13.84 6.21 -10.64
CA VAL A 129 13.80 5.16 -9.60
C VAL A 129 12.55 5.31 -8.73
N VAL A 130 12.08 6.54 -8.47
CA VAL A 130 10.78 6.73 -7.80
C VAL A 130 9.63 6.44 -8.77
N PRO A 131 8.49 5.90 -8.28
CA PRO A 131 7.33 5.73 -9.12
C PRO A 131 6.90 7.07 -9.73
N ASP A 132 6.71 7.08 -11.05
CA ASP A 132 6.03 8.19 -11.69
C ASP A 132 4.65 8.35 -11.01
N GLY A 133 4.34 9.57 -10.58
CA GLY A 133 3.04 9.85 -9.96
C GLY A 133 1.90 9.38 -10.87
N PRO A 134 0.69 9.14 -10.31
CA PRO A 134 -0.46 8.80 -11.14
C PRO A 134 -0.58 9.84 -12.26
N PRO A 135 -0.85 9.43 -13.51
CA PRO A 135 -0.90 10.36 -14.62
C PRO A 135 -1.78 11.53 -14.24
N THR A 136 -1.18 12.71 -14.16
CA THR A 136 -1.96 13.94 -14.05
C THR A 136 -2.93 13.95 -15.24
N HIS A 137 -4.12 14.54 -15.06
CA HIS A 137 -5.29 14.57 -15.95
C HIS A 137 -5.03 14.71 -17.49
N ARG A 138 -3.80 15.03 -17.91
CA ARG A 138 -3.34 15.13 -19.30
C ARG A 138 -2.88 13.83 -19.97
N ARG A 139 -2.72 12.69 -19.29
CA ARG A 139 -2.33 11.41 -19.93
C ARG A 139 -2.95 10.16 -19.27
N MET A 140 -4.27 10.00 -19.32
CA MET A 140 -4.92 8.73 -18.96
C MET A 140 -4.98 7.76 -20.15
N ALA A 141 -3.95 6.93 -20.31
CA ALA A 141 -4.00 5.72 -21.11
C ALA A 141 -3.05 4.69 -20.48
N GLY A 142 -3.58 3.72 -19.71
CA GLY A 142 -2.73 2.64 -19.22
C GLY A 142 -3.36 1.71 -18.17
N TYR A 143 -4.17 2.24 -17.24
CA TYR A 143 -4.77 1.38 -16.21
C TYR A 143 -6.04 0.69 -16.71
N ARG A 144 -5.94 -0.61 -17.03
CA ARG A 144 -7.11 -1.53 -17.11
C ARG A 144 -7.19 -2.36 -15.83
N ALA A 145 -7.62 -1.74 -14.74
CA ALA A 145 -8.22 -2.51 -13.65
C ALA A 145 -9.60 -3.00 -14.15
N ARG A 146 -9.75 -4.29 -14.42
CA ARG A 146 -11.09 -4.89 -14.48
C ARG A 146 -11.59 -4.96 -13.04
N SER A 147 -12.62 -4.18 -12.72
CA SER A 147 -13.41 -4.42 -11.50
C SER A 147 -14.05 -5.80 -11.62
N GLY A 148 -13.34 -6.82 -11.16
CA GLY A 148 -13.80 -8.19 -11.11
C GLY A 148 -14.81 -8.36 -9.99
N VAL A 149 -16.02 -7.80 -10.12
CA VAL A 149 -17.18 -8.52 -9.57
C VAL A 149 -17.37 -9.71 -10.51
N SER A 150 -16.69 -10.81 -10.20
CA SER A 150 -16.99 -12.09 -10.84
C SER A 150 -18.49 -12.37 -10.69
N PRO A 151 -19.19 -12.89 -11.72
CA PRO A 151 -20.56 -13.38 -11.59
C PRO A 151 -20.74 -14.38 -10.43
N ALA A 152 -19.67 -15.03 -9.97
CA ALA A 152 -19.68 -15.90 -8.80
C ALA A 152 -20.02 -15.17 -7.49
N GLY A 153 -19.69 -13.88 -7.37
CA GLY A 153 -20.06 -13.06 -6.20
C GLY A 153 -21.55 -12.71 -6.15
N ALA A 154 -22.24 -12.72 -7.29
CA ALA A 154 -23.69 -12.53 -7.35
C ALA A 154 -24.46 -13.81 -6.98
N LEU A 155 -23.88 -15.00 -7.21
CA LEU A 155 -24.46 -16.29 -6.82
C LEU A 155 -24.36 -16.54 -5.30
N ALA A 156 -23.22 -16.25 -4.68
CA ALA A 156 -23.02 -16.46 -3.24
C ALA A 156 -24.00 -15.67 -2.35
N ARG A 157 -24.53 -14.54 -2.86
CA ARG A 157 -25.56 -13.74 -2.17
C ARG A 157 -26.96 -14.39 -2.16
N ARG A 158 -27.25 -15.35 -3.05
CA ARG A 158 -28.54 -16.06 -3.08
C ARG A 158 -28.57 -17.28 -2.18
N GLU A 159 -27.45 -17.96 -1.96
CA GLU A 159 -27.41 -19.18 -1.13
C GLU A 159 -27.37 -18.87 0.38
N ILE A 160 -26.83 -17.72 0.80
CA ILE A 160 -26.80 -17.32 2.22
C ILE A 160 -28.16 -16.75 2.70
N MET A 161 -29.02 -16.30 1.79
CA MET A 161 -30.37 -15.80 2.12
C MET A 161 -31.47 -16.88 2.00
N ALA A 162 -31.10 -18.11 1.62
CA ALA A 162 -32.01 -19.24 1.47
C ALA A 162 -31.71 -20.39 2.45
N ALA A 163 -30.83 -20.16 3.44
CA ALA A 163 -30.49 -21.09 4.52
C ALA A 163 -31.02 -20.57 5.87
#